data_AF-A0A7Y4YD74-F1
#
_entry.id   AF-A0A7Y4YD74-F1
#
_cell.length_a   1.000
_cell.length_b   1.000
_cell.length_c   1.000
_cell.angle_alpha   90.00
_cell.angle_beta   90.00
_cell.angle_gamma   90.00
#
_symmetry.space_group_name_H-M   'P 1'
#
loop_
_entity.id
_entity.type
_entity.pdbx_description
1 polymer ?
#
loop_
_entity_poly.entity_id
_entity_poly.type
_entity_poly.pdbx_seq_one_letter_code
_entity_poly.pdbx_strand_id
1 'polypeptide(L)'
;MDIEIVDGIELNDKDHQSSFLFRIKSVDSIALTKSVIMEFKDETGEFPADEFQLYKYLYGKKKETVSSDIAVKIKKNYVGKTFKVVAYETGEFTGIPNGYFEYLPVRQDYGFHFRHYIIAVANVTNKTN
;
A
#
# COMPACT_ATOMS: atom_id res chain seq x y z
N MET A 1 -13.18 -1.88 8.26
CA MET A 1 -13.09 -1.70 6.79
C MET A 1 -12.78 -3.02 6.13
N ASP A 2 -13.51 -3.42 5.09
CA ASP A 2 -13.20 -4.62 4.30
C ASP A 2 -12.34 -4.24 3.09
N ILE A 3 -11.19 -4.91 2.95
CA ILE A 3 -10.23 -4.67 1.88
C ILE A 3 -9.91 -5.96 1.11
N GLU A 4 -9.39 -5.80 -0.09
CA GLU A 4 -8.76 -6.82 -0.90
C GLU A 4 -7.35 -6.36 -1.30
N ILE A 5 -6.37 -7.27 -1.23
CA ILE A 5 -5.02 -7.00 -1.72
C ILE A 5 -5.01 -7.03 -3.24
N VAL A 6 -4.51 -5.97 -3.86
CA VAL A 6 -4.36 -5.85 -5.32
C VAL A 6 -2.89 -5.68 -5.67
N ASP A 7 -2.47 -6.31 -6.76
CA ASP A 7 -1.16 -6.07 -7.37
C ASP A 7 -1.22 -4.81 -8.24
N GLY A 8 -0.37 -3.82 -7.96
CA GLY A 8 -0.36 -2.57 -8.72
C GLY A 8 0.00 -2.74 -10.19
N ILE A 9 0.65 -3.86 -10.58
CA ILE A 9 0.85 -4.21 -12.00
C ILE A 9 -0.49 -4.28 -12.76
N GLU A 10 -1.56 -4.76 -12.11
CA GLU A 10 -2.88 -4.92 -12.73
C GLU A 10 -3.58 -3.58 -13.01
N LEU A 11 -3.10 -2.48 -12.42
CA LEU A 11 -3.70 -1.16 -12.58
C LEU A 11 -3.19 -0.42 -13.82
N ASN A 12 -2.16 -0.95 -14.49
CA ASN A 12 -1.48 -0.30 -15.61
C ASN A 12 -1.01 1.14 -15.29
N ASP A 13 -0.69 1.39 -14.03
CA ASP A 13 -0.14 2.66 -13.53
C ASP A 13 1.33 2.47 -13.15
N LYS A 14 2.20 3.32 -13.70
CA LYS A 14 3.66 3.21 -13.54
C LYS A 14 4.08 3.37 -12.08
N ASP A 15 3.42 4.23 -11.33
CA ASP A 15 3.84 4.58 -9.96
C ASP A 15 3.63 3.41 -8.99
N HIS A 16 2.73 2.49 -9.32
CA HIS A 16 2.34 1.39 -8.44
C HIS A 16 2.78 0.01 -8.92
N GLN A 17 3.52 -0.11 -10.04
CA GLN A 17 3.89 -1.44 -10.60
C GLN A 17 4.71 -2.32 -9.66
N SER A 18 5.30 -1.77 -8.61
CA SER A 18 6.10 -2.52 -7.62
C SER A 18 5.40 -2.67 -6.28
N SER A 19 4.14 -2.24 -6.16
CA SER A 19 3.43 -2.10 -4.89
C SER A 19 2.19 -2.98 -4.83
N PHE A 20 1.87 -3.45 -3.63
CA PHE A 20 0.54 -3.96 -3.29
C PHE A 20 -0.32 -2.82 -2.75
N LEU A 21 -1.61 -2.88 -3.06
CA LEU A 21 -2.57 -1.84 -2.74
C LEU A 21 -3.81 -2.43 -2.05
N PHE A 22 -4.54 -1.60 -1.32
CA PHE A 22 -5.83 -1.97 -0.77
C PHE A 22 -6.94 -1.52 -1.71
N ARG A 23 -7.70 -2.49 -2.23
CA ARG A 23 -9.03 -2.22 -2.79
C ARG A 23 -10.05 -2.26 -1.67
N ILE A 24 -10.57 -1.11 -1.31
CA ILE A 24 -11.58 -0.92 -0.27
C ILE A 24 -12.94 -1.30 -0.84
N LYS A 25 -13.62 -2.24 -0.17
CA LYS A 25 -14.95 -2.75 -0.53
C LYS A 25 -16.04 -2.15 0.35
N SER A 26 -15.77 -1.99 1.65
CA SER A 26 -16.72 -1.44 2.61
C SER A 26 -16.00 -0.66 3.73
N VAL A 27 -16.68 0.35 4.26
CA VAL A 27 -16.26 1.08 5.48
C VAL A 27 -17.44 1.03 6.45
N ASP A 28 -17.19 0.58 7.68
CA ASP A 28 -18.22 0.44 8.72
C ASP A 28 -19.50 -0.29 8.27
N SER A 29 -19.32 -1.37 7.50
CA SER A 29 -20.41 -2.19 6.92
C SER A 29 -21.22 -1.49 5.82
N ILE A 30 -20.85 -0.27 5.43
CA ILE A 30 -21.40 0.41 4.26
C ILE A 30 -20.57 0.01 3.05
N ALA A 31 -21.17 -0.73 2.12
CA ALA A 31 -20.54 -1.09 0.86
C ALA A 31 -20.33 0.15 -0.02
N LEU A 32 -19.14 0.28 -0.60
CA LEU A 32 -18.85 1.37 -1.54
C LEU A 32 -19.50 1.05 -2.90
N THR A 33 -20.20 2.02 -3.48
CA THR A 33 -20.81 1.89 -4.82
C THR A 33 -19.75 1.78 -5.92
N LYS A 34 -18.56 2.34 -5.68
CA LYS A 34 -17.37 2.20 -6.52
C LYS A 34 -16.21 1.79 -5.64
N SER A 35 -15.47 0.76 -6.05
CA SER A 35 -14.26 0.36 -5.34
C SER A 35 -13.22 1.48 -5.40
N VAL A 36 -12.61 1.75 -4.25
CA VAL A 36 -11.51 2.71 -4.12
C VAL A 36 -10.23 1.90 -3.91
N ILE A 37 -9.19 2.21 -4.68
CA ILE A 37 -7.88 1.57 -4.53
C ILE A 37 -6.91 2.60 -3.98
N MET A 38 -6.22 2.26 -2.89
CA MET A 38 -5.30 3.17 -2.21
C MET A 38 -4.01 2.47 -1.80
N GLU A 39 -2.94 3.26 -1.77
CA GLU A 39 -1.72 2.90 -1.05
C GLU A 39 -2.02 2.71 0.44
N PHE A 40 -1.21 1.88 1.08
CA PHE A 40 -1.29 1.70 2.52
C PHE A 40 0.09 1.59 3.14
N LYS A 41 0.17 1.90 4.44
CA LYS A 41 1.28 1.50 5.30
C LYS A 41 0.74 0.60 6.41
N ASP A 42 1.61 -0.24 6.94
CA ASP A 42 1.25 -1.28 7.88
C ASP A 42 1.97 -1.09 9.21
N GLU A 43 1.20 -0.93 10.29
CA GLU A 43 1.70 -0.92 11.67
C GLU A 43 1.55 -2.28 12.36
N THR A 44 0.89 -3.24 11.71
CA THR A 44 0.63 -4.57 12.27
C THR A 44 1.75 -5.57 12.00
N GLY A 45 2.49 -5.38 10.88
CA GLY A 45 3.47 -6.33 10.37
C GLY A 45 2.85 -7.50 9.58
N GLU A 46 1.53 -7.48 9.33
CA GLU A 46 0.78 -8.53 8.64
C GLU A 46 0.48 -8.22 7.17
N PHE A 47 0.70 -6.97 6.74
CA PHE A 47 0.38 -6.51 5.40
C PHE A 47 1.63 -6.02 4.66
N PRO A 48 2.38 -6.92 4.01
CA PRO A 48 3.45 -6.54 3.10
C PRO A 48 2.97 -5.60 1.98
N ALA A 49 3.66 -4.46 1.81
CA ALA A 49 3.32 -3.45 0.80
C ALA A 49 4.02 -3.68 -0.56
N ASP A 50 4.98 -4.60 -0.64
CA ASP A 50 5.70 -4.93 -1.88
C ASP A 50 6.20 -6.39 -1.88
N GLU A 51 6.74 -6.86 -3.01
CA GLU A 51 7.24 -8.23 -3.17
C GLU A 51 8.38 -8.59 -2.21
N PHE A 52 9.25 -7.63 -1.87
CA PHE A 52 10.38 -7.85 -0.98
C PHE A 52 9.90 -8.01 0.47
N GLN A 53 8.96 -7.17 0.89
CA GLN A 53 8.27 -7.29 2.17
C GLN A 53 7.50 -8.61 2.24
N LEU A 54 6.84 -9.02 1.17
CA LEU A 54 6.08 -10.27 1.14
C LEU A 54 7.01 -11.47 1.24
N TYR A 55 8.13 -11.45 0.52
CA TYR A 55 9.16 -12.48 0.65
C TYR A 55 9.69 -12.55 2.08
N LYS A 56 10.02 -11.41 2.69
CA LYS A 56 10.49 -11.34 4.08
C LYS A 56 9.44 -11.89 5.05
N TYR A 57 8.18 -11.54 4.87
CA TYR A 57 7.07 -12.01 5.68
C TYR A 57 6.91 -13.54 5.59
N LEU A 58 6.97 -14.11 4.39
CA LEU A 58 6.80 -15.55 4.17
C LEU A 58 7.99 -16.41 4.62
N TYR A 59 9.22 -15.90 4.48
CA TYR A 59 10.44 -16.69 4.67
C TYR A 59 11.33 -16.21 5.83
N GLY A 60 10.97 -15.11 6.49
CA GLY A 60 11.76 -14.51 7.58
C GLY A 60 13.10 -13.91 7.14
N LYS A 61 13.37 -13.81 5.83
CA LYS A 61 14.66 -13.37 5.28
C LYS A 61 14.48 -12.23 4.29
N LYS A 62 15.36 -11.23 4.35
CA LYS A 62 15.43 -10.19 3.34
C LYS A 62 16.15 -10.72 2.10
N LYS A 63 15.76 -10.23 0.93
CA LYS A 63 16.42 -10.50 -0.33
C LYS A 63 16.53 -9.20 -1.11
N GLU A 64 17.65 -9.00 -1.78
CA GLU A 64 17.88 -7.81 -2.62
C GLU A 64 17.23 -7.95 -4.01
N THR A 65 16.89 -9.17 -4.41
CA THR A 65 16.27 -9.44 -5.72
C THR A 65 15.29 -10.60 -5.64
N VAL A 66 14.07 -10.38 -6.11
CA VAL A 66 13.05 -11.43 -6.29
C VAL A 66 12.97 -11.73 -7.79
N SER A 67 13.17 -12.98 -8.18
CA SER A 67 13.00 -13.37 -9.59
C SER A 67 11.52 -13.46 -9.94
N SER A 68 11.18 -13.26 -11.22
CA SER A 68 9.79 -13.30 -11.73
C SER A 68 9.05 -14.57 -11.31
N ASP A 69 9.69 -15.74 -11.41
CA ASP A 69 9.06 -17.02 -11.06
C ASP A 69 8.72 -17.10 -9.56
N ILE A 70 9.59 -16.54 -8.72
CA ILE A 70 9.36 -16.47 -7.28
C ILE A 70 8.25 -15.45 -7.00
N ALA A 71 8.27 -14.28 -7.64
CA ALA A 71 7.28 -13.23 -7.49
C ALA A 71 5.87 -13.76 -7.77
N VAL A 72 5.66 -14.44 -8.90
CA VAL A 72 4.39 -15.08 -9.26
C VAL A 72 3.96 -16.09 -8.18
N LYS A 73 4.90 -16.91 -7.69
CA LYS A 73 4.60 -17.93 -6.68
C LYS A 73 4.18 -17.33 -5.34
N ILE A 74 4.87 -16.30 -4.85
CA ILE A 74 4.56 -15.68 -3.56
C ILE A 74 3.27 -14.85 -3.63
N LYS A 75 3.00 -14.20 -4.76
CA LYS A 75 1.79 -13.39 -4.97
C LYS A 75 0.52 -14.22 -4.99
N LYS A 76 0.56 -15.45 -5.51
CA LYS A 76 -0.60 -16.33 -5.67
C LYS A 76 -1.45 -16.51 -4.40
N ASN A 77 -0.82 -16.47 -3.23
CA ASN A 77 -1.49 -16.65 -1.95
C ASN A 77 -1.66 -15.35 -1.17
N TYR A 78 -1.42 -14.20 -1.79
CA TYR A 78 -1.48 -12.88 -1.15
C TYR A 78 -2.42 -11.94 -1.91
N VAL A 79 -2.23 -11.80 -3.22
CA VAL A 79 -3.09 -11.00 -4.10
C VAL A 79 -4.48 -11.63 -4.17
N GLY A 80 -5.53 -10.80 -4.14
CA GLY A 80 -6.94 -11.20 -4.12
C GLY A 80 -7.45 -11.62 -2.74
N LYS A 81 -6.59 -11.73 -1.71
CA LYS A 81 -7.06 -12.02 -0.35
C LYS A 81 -7.84 -10.85 0.22
N THR A 82 -8.94 -11.17 0.88
CA THR A 82 -9.77 -10.20 1.58
C THR A 82 -9.50 -10.22 3.06
N PHE A 83 -9.46 -9.03 3.67
CA PHE A 83 -9.26 -8.85 5.10
C PHE A 83 -10.27 -7.85 5.64
N LYS A 84 -10.62 -8.01 6.91
CA LYS A 84 -11.27 -6.95 7.69
C LYS A 84 -10.20 -6.28 8.53
N VAL A 85 -10.03 -4.97 8.34
CA VAL A 85 -8.99 -4.19 9.00
C VAL A 85 -9.58 -3.02 9.78
N VAL A 86 -8.92 -2.66 10.87
CA VAL A 86 -9.04 -1.34 11.50
C VAL A 86 -7.94 -0.48 10.91
N ALA A 87 -8.33 0.66 10.38
CA ALA A 87 -7.43 1.56 9.69
C ALA A 87 -7.97 2.98 9.71
N TYR A 88 -7.10 3.96 9.45
CA TYR A 88 -7.48 5.34 9.24
C TYR A 88 -6.81 5.88 7.97
N GLU A 89 -7.43 6.87 7.33
CA GLU A 89 -6.84 7.60 6.22
C GLU A 89 -5.98 8.75 6.75
N THR A 90 -4.84 8.95 6.13
CA THR A 90 -4.02 10.16 6.33
C THR A 90 -3.45 10.62 4.99
N GLY A 91 -2.92 11.85 4.99
CA GLY A 91 -2.15 12.38 3.88
C GLY A 91 -0.74 12.72 4.29
N GLU A 92 0.14 12.85 3.30
CA GLU A 92 1.40 13.56 3.48
C GLU A 92 1.68 14.48 2.31
N PHE A 93 2.39 15.56 2.62
CA PHE A 93 2.94 16.48 1.65
C PHE A 93 4.41 16.13 1.41
N THR A 94 4.78 16.02 0.14
CA THR A 94 6.17 15.98 -0.30
C THR A 94 6.38 17.08 -1.31
N GLY A 95 7.46 17.85 -1.16
CA GLY A 95 7.83 18.91 -2.07
C GLY A 95 8.33 20.16 -1.37
N ILE A 96 8.37 21.25 -2.12
CA ILE A 96 8.94 22.52 -1.70
C ILE A 96 7.79 23.52 -1.43
N PRO A 97 7.81 24.35 -0.37
CA PRO A 97 6.76 25.36 -0.18
C PRO A 97 6.85 26.52 -1.18
N ASN A 98 5.72 27.19 -1.44
CA ASN A 98 5.74 28.43 -2.24
C ASN A 98 6.66 29.48 -1.57
N GLY A 99 7.51 30.13 -2.36
CA GLY A 99 8.53 31.08 -1.85
C GLY A 99 9.81 30.44 -1.29
N TYR A 100 9.95 29.11 -1.24
CA TYR A 100 11.19 28.47 -0.74
C TYR A 100 12.45 28.94 -1.47
N PHE A 101 12.37 29.13 -2.79
CA PHE A 101 13.51 29.57 -3.58
C PHE A 101 13.85 31.05 -3.43
N GLU A 102 13.02 31.83 -2.73
CA GLU A 102 13.35 33.20 -2.33
C GLU A 102 14.38 33.23 -1.20
N TYR A 103 14.55 32.10 -0.49
CA TYR A 103 15.45 31.96 0.66
C TYR A 103 16.58 30.95 0.41
N LEU A 104 16.44 30.04 -0.56
CA LEU A 104 17.38 28.95 -0.82
C LEU A 104 17.53 28.65 -2.34
N PRO A 105 18.67 28.13 -2.82
CA PRO A 105 18.88 27.86 -4.24
C PRO A 105 17.99 26.73 -4.80
N VAL A 106 17.72 26.80 -6.11
CA VAL A 106 16.89 25.83 -6.85
C VAL A 106 17.51 24.43 -6.82
N ARG A 107 16.70 23.43 -6.43
CA ARG A 107 17.04 22.00 -6.48
C ARG A 107 16.14 21.31 -7.49
N GLN A 108 16.71 20.58 -8.44
CA GLN A 108 16.00 20.01 -9.59
C GLN A 108 15.26 18.69 -9.26
N ASP A 109 15.35 18.22 -8.01
CA ASP A 109 15.07 16.81 -7.67
C ASP A 109 13.71 16.55 -7.00
N TYR A 110 12.83 17.55 -6.83
CA TYR A 110 11.59 17.35 -6.05
C TYR A 110 10.33 17.80 -6.79
N GLY A 111 9.46 16.82 -7.08
CA GLY A 111 8.07 17.05 -7.46
C GLY A 111 7.21 17.42 -6.24
N PHE A 112 6.16 18.21 -6.46
CA PHE A 112 5.23 18.67 -5.43
C PHE A 112 3.98 17.80 -5.47
N HIS A 113 3.76 16.99 -4.44
CA HIS A 113 2.65 16.04 -4.41
C HIS A 113 2.03 15.96 -3.02
N PHE A 114 0.70 16.00 -3.00
CA PHE A 114 -0.08 15.49 -1.88
C PHE A 114 -0.45 14.05 -2.20
N ARG A 115 -0.19 13.14 -1.28
CA ARG A 115 -0.62 11.74 -1.39
C ARG A 115 -1.44 11.34 -0.18
N HIS A 116 -2.47 10.56 -0.44
CA HIS A 116 -3.36 9.99 0.57
C HIS A 116 -3.13 8.49 0.62
N TYR A 117 -3.09 7.93 1.83
CA TYR A 117 -2.91 6.51 2.03
C TYR A 117 -3.60 6.06 3.31
N ILE A 118 -3.83 4.76 3.38
CA ILE A 118 -4.42 4.11 4.55
C ILE A 118 -3.32 3.65 5.51
N ILE A 119 -3.49 3.83 6.81
CA ILE A 119 -2.67 3.17 7.83
C ILE A 119 -3.46 1.99 8.40
N ALA A 120 -2.99 0.77 8.18
CA ALA A 120 -3.55 -0.42 8.83
C ALA A 120 -2.99 -0.57 10.25
N VAL A 121 -3.87 -0.57 11.25
CA VAL A 121 -3.49 -0.69 12.67
C VAL A 121 -3.94 -2.00 13.32
N ALA A 122 -4.88 -2.72 12.71
CA ALA A 122 -5.21 -4.08 13.13
C ALA A 122 -5.84 -4.91 12.01
N ASN A 123 -5.53 -6.21 12.00
CA ASN A 123 -6.28 -7.23 11.28
C ASN A 123 -7.32 -7.87 12.21
N VAL A 124 -8.59 -7.85 11.82
CA VAL A 124 -9.70 -8.40 12.60
C VAL A 124 -10.46 -9.49 11.86
N THR A 125 -9.87 -10.03 10.79
CA THR A 125 -10.49 -11.03 9.91
C THR A 125 -10.95 -12.29 10.66
N ASN A 126 -10.27 -12.67 11.76
CA ASN A 126 -10.58 -13.86 12.56
C ASN A 126 -10.84 -13.56 14.05
N LYS A 127 -11.02 -12.30 14.44
CA LYS A 127 -11.40 -11.97 15.83
C LYS A 127 -12.92 -12.11 15.98
N THR A 128 -13.40 -13.35 16.00
CA THR A 128 -14.65 -13.68 16.69
C THR A 128 -14.39 -13.52 18.18
N ASN A 129 -15.07 -12.55 18.80
CA ASN A 129 -15.22 -12.50 20.25
C ASN A 129 -15.91 -13.77 20.76
#